data_AF-A0AAD9MKL0-F1
#
_entry.id   AF-A0AAD9MKL0-F1
#
_cell.length_a   1.000
_cell.length_b   1.000
_cell.length_c   1.000
_cell.angle_alpha   90.00
_cell.angle_beta   90.00
_cell.angle_gamma   90.00
#
_symmetry.space_group_name_H-M   'P 1'
#
loop_
_entity.id
_entity.type
_entity.pdbx_description
1 polymer ?
#
loop_
_entity_poly.entity_id
_entity_poly.type
_entity_poly.pdbx_seq_one_letter_code
_entity_poly.pdbx_strand_id
1 'polypeptide(L)'
;MWNECYTEHAEQKMCTSPHFQVYREQQVGLCWKESLKCVNCEYHSRMYKLYSEIETGRCGQRAATMNVALHIGLQDSTTATTKFRHILTAMDTPPPSHTGLQRTANKVAALTAQATMDDLRMRRQRSKEDQ
;
A
#
# COMPACT_ATOMS: atom_id res chain seq x y z
N MET A 1 2.87 12.05 -9.57
CA MET A 1 4.28 11.70 -9.92
C MET A 1 4.72 12.31 -11.25
N TRP A 2 4.55 11.66 -12.41
CA TRP A 2 5.16 12.12 -13.68
C TRP A 2 4.90 13.61 -13.99
N ASN A 3 3.64 14.04 -13.98
CA ASN A 3 3.28 15.44 -14.25
C ASN A 3 3.91 16.40 -13.24
N GLU A 4 3.95 16.04 -11.95
CA GLU A 4 4.64 16.86 -10.93
C GLU A 4 6.13 16.96 -11.23
N CYS A 5 6.79 15.85 -11.61
CA CYS A 5 8.21 15.87 -11.93
C CYS A 5 8.51 16.71 -13.18
N TYR A 6 7.65 16.69 -14.20
CA TYR A 6 7.78 17.58 -15.37
C TYR A 6 7.70 19.05 -14.96
N THR A 7 6.73 19.41 -14.11
CA THR A 7 6.56 20.79 -13.62
C THR A 7 7.75 21.23 -12.77
N GLU A 8 8.13 20.45 -11.76
CA GLU A 8 9.26 20.73 -10.88
C GLU A 8 10.57 20.87 -11.67
N HIS A 9 10.80 20.00 -12.65
CA HIS A 9 11.99 20.08 -13.51
C HIS A 9 11.98 21.33 -14.38
N ALA A 10 10.85 21.69 -14.97
CA ALA A 10 10.73 22.90 -15.80
C ALA A 10 11.00 24.18 -14.99
N GLU A 11 10.57 24.22 -13.73
CA GLU A 11 10.81 25.34 -12.81
C GLU A 11 12.31 25.56 -12.51
N GLN A 12 13.11 24.50 -12.48
CA GLN A 12 14.55 24.59 -12.23
C GLN A 12 15.33 25.22 -13.40
N LYS A 13 14.75 25.28 -14.61
CA LYS A 13 15.36 25.84 -15.85
C LYS A 13 16.76 25.28 -16.19
N MET A 14 17.16 24.15 -15.60
CA MET A 14 18.48 23.55 -15.81
C MET A 14 18.56 22.67 -17.06
N CYS A 15 17.42 22.35 -17.68
CA CYS A 15 17.36 21.45 -18.82
C CYS A 15 16.18 21.79 -19.73
N THR A 16 16.44 21.86 -21.04
CA THR A 16 15.46 22.19 -22.09
C THR A 16 14.84 20.96 -22.74
N SER A 17 15.45 19.78 -22.57
CA SER A 17 14.96 18.52 -23.13
C SER A 17 14.81 17.48 -22.00
N PRO A 18 13.67 17.47 -21.29
CA PRO A 18 13.44 16.51 -20.20
C PRO A 18 13.39 15.09 -20.75
N HIS A 19 14.28 14.22 -20.26
CA HIS A 19 14.23 12.79 -20.49
C HIS A 19 14.28 12.08 -19.13
N PHE A 20 13.16 11.49 -18.72
CA PHE A 20 13.04 10.90 -17.39
C PHE A 20 13.20 9.39 -17.42
N GLN A 21 13.89 8.87 -16.41
CA GLN A 21 13.98 7.45 -16.12
C GLN A 21 13.71 7.20 -14.63
N VAL A 22 13.27 5.99 -14.29
CA VAL A 22 13.16 5.58 -12.89
C VAL A 22 14.57 5.53 -12.28
N TYR A 23 14.73 6.20 -11.13
CA TYR A 23 16.01 6.29 -10.42
C TYR A 23 16.08 5.29 -9.26
N ARG A 24 15.04 5.26 -8.42
CA ARG A 24 14.95 4.37 -7.27
C ARG A 24 13.54 3.83 -7.19
N GLU A 25 13.47 2.56 -6.88
CA GLU A 25 12.23 1.85 -6.60
C GLU A 25 12.32 1.22 -5.22
N GLN A 26 11.22 1.25 -4.48
CA GLN A 26 11.12 0.58 -3.20
C GLN A 26 9.78 -0.15 -3.11
N GLN A 27 9.86 -1.47 -3.02
CA GLN A 27 8.68 -2.30 -2.75
C GLN A 27 8.28 -2.23 -1.27
N VAL A 28 6.98 -2.04 -1.01
CA VAL A 28 6.35 -2.00 0.31
C VAL A 28 5.14 -2.95 0.31
N GLY A 29 5.38 -4.22 0.63
CA GLY A 29 4.35 -5.25 0.48
C GLY A 29 4.04 -5.48 -1.01
N LEU A 30 2.80 -5.27 -1.41
CA LEU A 30 2.34 -5.29 -2.81
C LEU A 30 2.40 -3.93 -3.50
N CYS A 31 2.94 -2.90 -2.86
CA CYS A 31 2.93 -1.55 -3.39
C CYS A 31 4.35 -1.07 -3.70
N TRP A 32 4.45 -0.04 -4.55
CA TRP A 32 5.73 0.54 -4.93
C TRP A 32 5.82 2.02 -4.54
N LYS A 33 7.04 2.43 -4.22
CA LYS A 33 7.44 3.83 -4.24
C LYS A 33 8.50 4.02 -5.31
N GLU A 34 8.43 5.13 -6.01
CA GLU A 34 9.32 5.43 -7.12
C GLU A 34 9.83 6.86 -7.05
N SER A 35 11.08 7.07 -7.45
CA SER A 35 11.63 8.39 -7.74
C SER A 35 12.14 8.42 -9.17
N LEU A 36 11.98 9.55 -9.85
CA LEU A 36 12.46 9.78 -11.19
C LEU A 36 13.76 10.58 -11.17
N LYS A 37 14.59 10.41 -12.19
CA LYS A 37 15.70 11.32 -12.50
C LYS A 37 15.66 11.73 -13.96
N CYS A 38 16.15 12.93 -14.25
CA CYS A 38 16.43 13.32 -15.62
C CYS A 38 17.76 12.67 -16.05
N VAL A 39 17.84 12.20 -17.29
CA VAL A 39 19.10 11.67 -17.86
C VAL A 39 20.00 12.80 -18.34
N ASN A 40 19.40 13.93 -18.71
CA ASN A 40 20.08 15.06 -19.34
C ASN A 40 20.54 16.13 -18.36
N CYS A 41 20.18 16.03 -17.08
CA CYS A 41 20.62 16.95 -16.02
C CYS A 41 20.60 16.26 -14.65
N GLU A 42 20.98 16.99 -13.60
CA GLU A 42 21.09 16.47 -12.23
C GLU A 42 19.76 16.44 -11.46
N TYR A 43 18.63 16.66 -12.12
CA TYR A 43 17.32 16.60 -11.47
C TYR A 43 17.03 15.19 -10.95
N HIS A 44 16.70 15.11 -9.67
CA HIS A 44 16.17 13.92 -9.01
C HIS A 44 14.91 14.31 -8.26
N SER A 45 13.83 13.57 -8.47
CA SER A 45 12.58 13.81 -7.78
C SER A 45 12.63 13.25 -6.35
N ARG A 46 11.68 13.72 -5.52
CA ARG A 46 11.35 13.00 -4.28
C ARG A 46 10.85 11.58 -4.57
N MET A 47 10.82 10.75 -3.53
CA MET A 47 10.21 9.42 -3.58
C MET A 47 8.68 9.54 -3.49
N TYR A 48 7.96 9.15 -4.53
CA TYR A 48 6.50 9.13 -4.60
C TYR A 48 5.95 7.78 -4.17
N LYS A 49 4.82 7.78 -3.47
CA LYS A 49 4.06 6.56 -3.20
C LYS A 49 3.10 6.34 -4.36
N LEU A 50 3.16 5.17 -4.99
CA LEU A 50 2.22 4.78 -6.05
C LEU A 50 0.98 4.08 -5.48
N TYR A 51 0.63 4.39 -4.23
CA TYR A 51 -0.43 3.75 -3.48
C TYR A 51 -1.08 4.74 -2.52
N SER A 52 -2.34 4.48 -2.16
CA SER A 52 -3.04 5.20 -1.10
C SER A 52 -2.72 4.62 0.27
N GLU A 53 -2.69 5.47 1.29
CA GLU A 53 -2.46 5.07 2.68
C GLU A 53 -3.76 5.13 3.48
N ILE A 54 -3.87 4.24 4.46
CA ILE A 54 -4.96 4.29 5.43
C ILE A 54 -4.64 5.38 6.45
N GLU A 55 -5.58 6.29 6.64
CA GLU A 55 -5.48 7.32 7.67
C GLU A 55 -5.74 6.71 9.04
N THR A 56 -4.80 6.89 9.96
CA THR A 56 -4.88 6.31 11.32
C THR A 56 -4.81 7.36 12.42
N GLY A 57 -4.69 8.65 12.09
CA GLY A 57 -4.51 9.75 13.04
C GLY A 57 -3.22 9.68 13.89
N ARG A 58 -2.37 8.68 13.67
CA ARG A 58 -1.12 8.46 14.42
C ARG A 58 0.10 8.90 13.61
N CYS A 59 1.12 9.38 14.30
CA CYS A 59 2.42 9.67 13.70
C CYS A 59 3.15 8.35 13.35
N GLY A 60 3.79 8.29 12.19
CA GLY A 60 4.56 7.12 11.73
C GLY A 60 4.17 6.64 10.34
N GLN A 61 4.81 5.55 9.90
CA GLN A 61 4.55 4.95 8.59
C GLN A 61 3.13 4.36 8.56
N ARG A 62 2.32 4.87 7.64
CA ARG A 62 0.95 4.39 7.42
C ARG A 62 0.95 3.13 6.56
N ALA A 63 -0.04 2.28 6.77
CA ALA A 63 -0.22 1.09 5.96
C ALA A 63 -0.77 1.47 4.58
N ALA A 64 -0.23 0.85 3.53
CA ALA A 64 -0.83 0.95 2.20
C ALA A 64 -2.20 0.26 2.20
N THR A 65 -3.20 0.91 1.61
CA THR A 65 -4.58 0.41 1.53
C THR A 65 -4.63 -0.98 0.91
N MET A 66 -3.91 -1.20 -0.19
CA MET A 66 -3.87 -2.48 -0.90
C MET A 66 -3.33 -3.63 -0.03
N ASN A 67 -2.34 -3.38 0.82
CA ASN A 67 -1.78 -4.40 1.70
C ASN A 67 -2.81 -4.88 2.74
N VAL A 68 -3.64 -3.98 3.25
CA VAL A 68 -4.70 -4.33 4.19
C VAL A 68 -5.88 -4.99 3.47
N ALA A 69 -6.31 -4.41 2.36
CA ALA A 69 -7.42 -4.93 1.55
C ALA A 69 -7.16 -6.37 1.09
N LEU A 70 -5.93 -6.69 0.68
CA LEU A 70 -5.52 -8.06 0.37
C LEU A 70 -5.88 -9.01 1.51
N HIS A 71 -5.48 -8.68 2.74
CA HIS A 71 -5.68 -9.59 3.86
C HIS A 71 -7.14 -9.70 4.31
N ILE A 72 -7.95 -8.67 4.08
CA ILE A 72 -9.41 -8.76 4.23
C ILE A 72 -9.96 -9.77 3.22
N GLY A 73 -9.59 -9.65 1.94
CA GLY A 73 -10.00 -10.59 0.90
C GLY A 73 -9.49 -12.01 1.15
N LEU A 74 -8.26 -12.15 1.65
CA LEU A 74 -7.70 -13.45 1.97
C LEU A 74 -8.40 -14.12 3.16
N GLN A 75 -8.93 -13.36 4.13
CA GLN A 75 -9.72 -13.90 5.24
C GLN A 75 -11.07 -14.46 4.81
N ASP A 76 -11.68 -13.83 3.81
CA ASP A 76 -12.93 -14.31 3.21
C ASP A 76 -12.69 -15.48 2.23
N SER A 77 -11.48 -15.57 1.68
CA SER A 77 -11.06 -16.65 0.81
C SER A 77 -10.52 -17.86 1.58
N THR A 78 -10.57 -19.06 0.98
CA THR A 78 -9.84 -20.25 1.48
C THR A 78 -8.34 -20.23 1.15
N THR A 79 -7.80 -19.10 0.69
CA THR A 79 -6.42 -18.99 0.19
C THR A 79 -5.46 -18.51 1.28
N ALA A 80 -4.48 -19.35 1.63
CA ALA A 80 -3.41 -18.97 2.54
C ALA A 80 -2.43 -17.96 1.90
N THR A 81 -1.80 -17.13 2.72
CA THR A 81 -0.78 -16.14 2.30
C THR A 81 0.36 -16.78 1.51
N THR A 82 0.79 -18.00 1.86
CA THR A 82 1.81 -18.76 1.14
C THR A 82 1.38 -19.10 -0.29
N LYS A 83 0.13 -19.55 -0.48
CA LYS A 83 -0.41 -19.83 -1.82
C LYS A 83 -0.53 -18.55 -2.64
N PHE A 84 -0.94 -17.45 -2.02
CA PHE A 84 -0.99 -16.16 -2.70
C PHE A 84 0.39 -15.71 -3.20
N ARG A 85 1.47 -15.94 -2.44
CA ARG A 85 2.84 -15.68 -2.91
C ARG A 85 3.19 -16.49 -4.17
N HIS A 86 2.77 -17.76 -4.24
CA HIS A 86 3.00 -18.56 -5.44
C HIS A 86 2.25 -18.00 -6.66
N ILE A 87 1.02 -17.50 -6.46
CA ILE A 87 0.25 -16.82 -7.51
C ILE A 87 1.00 -15.58 -8.00
N LEU A 88 1.51 -14.73 -7.09
CA LEU A 88 2.32 -13.57 -7.48
C LEU A 88 3.55 -13.96 -8.30
N THR A 89 4.28 -14.98 -7.86
CA THR A 89 5.44 -15.49 -8.60
C THR A 89 5.06 -16.02 -9.97
N ALA A 90 3.93 -16.70 -10.11
CA ALA A 90 3.44 -17.19 -11.41
C ALA A 90 3.03 -16.05 -12.37
N MET A 91 2.66 -14.88 -11.82
CA MET A 91 2.35 -13.67 -12.58
C MET A 91 3.57 -12.76 -12.82
N ASP A 92 4.78 -13.27 -12.59
CA ASP A 92 6.03 -12.49 -12.68
C ASP A 92 6.03 -11.21 -11.81
N THR A 93 5.27 -11.25 -10.71
CA THR A 93 5.21 -10.15 -9.74
C THR A 93 6.06 -10.53 -8.53
N PRO A 94 7.04 -9.70 -8.11
CA PRO A 94 7.90 -10.04 -6.99
C PRO A 94 7.07 -10.16 -5.70
N PRO A 95 7.01 -11.35 -5.07
CA PRO A 95 6.18 -11.54 -3.90
C PRO A 95 6.81 -10.82 -2.69
N PRO A 96 6.01 -10.19 -1.83
CA PRO A 96 6.53 -9.64 -0.59
C PRO A 96 7.03 -10.75 0.35
N SER A 97 7.78 -10.31 1.37
CA SER A 97 8.34 -11.23 2.36
C SER A 97 7.23 -11.97 3.10
N HIS A 98 7.45 -13.28 3.34
CA HIS A 98 6.51 -14.11 4.07
C HIS A 98 6.20 -13.55 5.46
N THR A 99 7.24 -13.11 6.16
CA THR A 99 7.13 -12.53 7.50
C THR A 99 6.35 -11.22 7.49
N GLY A 100 6.53 -10.37 6.47
CA GLY A 100 5.77 -9.13 6.29
C GLY A 100 4.29 -9.38 6.03
N LEU A 101 3.98 -10.35 5.16
CA LEU A 101 2.60 -10.79 4.91
C LEU A 101 1.97 -11.35 6.18
N GLN A 102 2.64 -12.24 6.91
CA GLN A 102 2.09 -12.84 8.12
C GLN A 102 1.81 -11.80 9.21
N ARG A 103 2.72 -10.83 9.40
CA ARG A 103 2.51 -9.71 10.35
C ARG A 103 1.27 -8.88 9.98
N THR A 104 1.10 -8.59 8.70
CA THR A 104 -0.06 -7.82 8.22
C THR A 104 -1.35 -8.64 8.36
N ALA A 105 -1.33 -9.93 8.02
CA ALA A 105 -2.46 -10.85 8.21
C ALA A 105 -2.93 -10.89 9.67
N ASN A 106 -2.00 -11.05 10.61
CA ASN A 106 -2.31 -11.09 12.04
C ASN A 106 -2.93 -9.76 12.53
N LYS A 107 -2.38 -8.63 12.06
CA LYS A 107 -2.92 -7.30 12.40
C LYS A 107 -4.34 -7.13 11.88
N VAL A 108 -4.59 -7.50 10.62
CA VAL A 108 -5.93 -7.40 10.02
C VAL A 108 -6.90 -8.35 10.72
N ALA A 109 -6.49 -9.58 11.05
CA ALA A 109 -7.33 -10.54 11.77
C ALA A 109 -7.79 -10.00 13.13
N ALA A 110 -6.88 -9.38 13.89
CA ALA A 110 -7.23 -8.75 15.16
C ALA A 110 -8.26 -7.60 14.98
N LEU A 111 -8.07 -6.76 13.96
CA LEU A 111 -8.99 -5.65 13.66
C LEU A 111 -10.36 -6.15 13.20
N THR A 112 -10.41 -7.17 12.34
CA THR A 112 -11.66 -7.78 11.88
C THR A 112 -12.43 -8.42 13.04
N ALA A 113 -11.74 -9.14 13.93
CA ALA A 113 -12.35 -9.73 15.12
C ALA A 113 -12.94 -8.65 16.05
N GLN A 114 -12.20 -7.57 16.29
CA GLN A 114 -12.67 -6.45 17.09
C GLN A 114 -13.92 -5.79 16.48
N ALA A 115 -13.89 -5.48 15.18
CA ALA A 115 -15.03 -4.90 14.48
C ALA A 115 -16.28 -5.81 14.54
N THR A 116 -16.08 -7.13 14.47
CA THR A 116 -17.15 -8.12 14.60
C THR A 116 -17.74 -8.13 16.01
N MET A 117 -16.91 -8.08 17.05
CA MET A 117 -17.38 -8.02 18.43
C MET A 117 -18.17 -6.74 18.72
N ASP A 118 -17.71 -5.60 18.19
CA ASP A 118 -18.39 -4.32 18.32
C ASP A 118 -19.75 -4.32 17.60
N ASP A 119 -19.84 -4.88 16.39
CA ASP A 119 -21.10 -5.07 15.67
C ASP A 119 -22.09 -5.95 16.45
N LEU A 120 -21.63 -7.10 16.96
CA LEU A 120 -22.47 -7.98 17.77
C LEU A 120 -22.97 -7.29 19.05
N ARG A 121 -22.15 -6.44 19.67
CA ARG A 121 -22.54 -5.65 20.85
C ARG A 121 -23.64 -4.64 20.51
N MET A 122 -23.49 -3.92 19.40
CA MET A 122 -24.51 -2.95 18.95
C MET A 122 -25.84 -3.64 18.62
N ARG A 123 -25.81 -4.79 17.94
CA ARG A 123 -27.02 -5.57 17.64
C ARG A 123 -27.75 -6.01 18.92
N ARG A 124 -27.01 -6.45 19.95
CA ARG A 124 -27.60 -6.82 21.25
C ARG A 124 -28.25 -5.64 21.97
N GLN A 125 -27.72 -4.42 21.82
CA GLN A 125 -28.31 -3.22 22.40
C GLN A 125 -29.63 -2.88 21.70
N ARG A 126 -29.64 -2.87 20.36
CA ARG A 126 -30.85 -2.61 19.57
C ARG A 126 -31.98 -3.59 19.89
N SER A 127 -31.67 -4.90 19.98
CA SER A 127 -32.68 -5.91 20.34
C SER A 127 -33.27 -5.74 21.75
N LYS A 128 -32.62 -5.00 22.66
CA LYS A 128 -33.16 -4.68 23.98
C LYS A 128 -33.99 -3.41 24.00
N GLU A 129 -33.77 -2.49 23.05
CA GLU A 129 -34.56 -1.27 22.88
C GLU A 129 -35.87 -1.53 22.14
N ASP A 130 -35.90 -2.57 21.30
CA ASP A 130 -37.09 -3.04 20.56
C ASP A 130 -38.04 -3.92 21.42
N GLN A 131 -37.70 -4.21 22.69
CA GLN A 131 -38.51 -4.98 23.66
C GLN A 131 -39.17 -4.07 24.69
#